data_AF-A0A077EH87-F1
#
_entry.id   AF-A0A077EH87-F1
#
_cell.length_a   1.000
_cell.length_b   1.000
_cell.length_c   1.000
_cell.angle_alpha   90.00
_cell.angle_beta   90.00
_cell.angle_gamma   90.00
#
_symmetry.space_group_name_H-M   'P 1'
#
loop_
_entity.id
_entity.type
_entity.pdbx_description
1 polymer ?
#
loop_
_entity_poly.entity_id
_entity_poly.type
_entity_poly.pdbx_seq_one_letter_code
_entity_poly.pdbx_strand_id
1 'polypeptide(L)'
;MNRPIYRVGKLSKIEFIGKNSSDWLYFKYTIEKKEKEGKVYIKDSEYNYYKNKLGKSYIIGMNNNQIINNFFLTYRVFMDHPVPDSIKEAPPKGWNKFPEWVPKDK
;
A
#
# COMPACT_ATOMS: atom_id res chain seq x y z
N MET A 1 21.77 -5.85 2.12
CA MET A 1 20.31 -5.83 2.38
C MET A 1 19.72 -4.54 1.82
N ASN A 2 18.85 -4.61 0.81
CA ASN A 2 18.09 -3.43 0.36
C ASN A 2 17.12 -3.03 1.46
N ARG A 3 17.28 -1.83 2.03
CA ARG A 3 16.34 -1.31 3.02
C ARG A 3 15.06 -0.88 2.29
N PRO A 4 13.88 -1.22 2.82
CA PRO A 4 12.62 -0.75 2.26
C PRO A 4 12.53 0.77 2.41
N ILE A 5 11.89 1.39 1.44
CA ILE A 5 11.54 2.80 1.45
C ILE A 5 10.04 2.90 1.68
N TYR A 6 9.64 3.81 2.56
CA TYR A 6 8.24 4.06 2.87
C TYR A 6 7.79 5.39 2.27
N ARG A 7 6.61 5.38 1.64
CA ARG A 7 5.94 6.55 1.05
C ARG A 7 4.49 6.62 1.52
N VAL A 8 3.89 7.78 1.36
CA VAL A 8 2.42 7.92 1.42
C VAL A 8 1.87 7.70 0.02
N GLY A 9 0.83 6.89 -0.09
CA GLY A 9 0.06 6.77 -1.33
C GLY A 9 -1.43 6.76 -1.06
N LYS A 10 -2.18 7.38 -1.97
CA LYS A 10 -3.65 7.40 -1.91
C LYS A 10 -4.20 6.19 -2.66
N LEU A 11 -5.03 5.40 -2.00
CA LEU A 11 -5.69 4.25 -2.62
C LEU A 11 -6.80 4.75 -3.55
N SER A 12 -6.60 4.60 -4.86
CA SER A 12 -7.52 5.10 -5.89
C SER A 12 -8.47 4.02 -6.41
N LYS A 13 -8.03 2.77 -6.44
CA LYS A 13 -8.84 1.65 -6.95
C LYS A 13 -8.57 0.37 -6.19
N ILE A 14 -9.62 -0.43 -6.05
CA ILE A 14 -9.57 -1.80 -5.56
C ILE A 14 -10.32 -2.67 -6.57
N GLU A 15 -9.68 -3.71 -7.07
CA GLU A 15 -10.25 -4.68 -7.98
C GLU A 15 -10.08 -6.07 -7.41
N PHE A 16 -11.19 -6.77 -7.24
CA PHE A 16 -11.19 -8.16 -6.83
C PHE A 16 -11.14 -9.03 -8.08
N ILE A 17 -10.09 -9.85 -8.20
CA ILE A 17 -9.98 -10.83 -9.27
C ILE A 17 -10.00 -12.20 -8.62
N GLY A 18 -11.16 -12.83 -8.73
CA GLY A 18 -11.47 -14.02 -7.99
C GLY A 18 -12.48 -14.93 -8.68
N LYS A 19 -12.28 -16.23 -8.56
CA LYS A 19 -13.19 -17.26 -9.08
C LYS A 19 -13.48 -18.37 -8.05
N ASN A 20 -12.84 -18.39 -6.86
CA ASN A 20 -12.92 -19.47 -5.85
C ASN A 20 -12.50 -18.96 -4.45
N SER A 21 -12.27 -19.84 -3.47
CA SER A 21 -12.00 -19.58 -2.02
C SER A 21 -10.80 -18.70 -1.63
N SER A 22 -10.13 -18.08 -2.60
CA SER A 22 -8.69 -17.80 -2.58
C SER A 22 -8.34 -16.74 -3.63
N ASP A 23 -8.59 -15.46 -3.33
CA ASP A 23 -8.67 -14.46 -4.39
C ASP A 23 -7.65 -13.33 -4.23
N TRP A 24 -7.21 -12.79 -5.37
CA TRP A 24 -6.27 -11.69 -5.42
C TRP A 24 -7.03 -10.37 -5.40
N LEU A 25 -6.72 -9.54 -4.41
CA LEU A 25 -7.13 -8.16 -4.39
C LEU A 25 -6.03 -7.31 -5.02
N TYR A 26 -6.36 -6.70 -6.14
CA TYR A 26 -5.52 -5.73 -6.83
C TYR A 26 -5.85 -4.33 -6.35
N PHE A 27 -4.81 -3.53 -6.20
CA PHE A 27 -4.93 -2.16 -5.72
C PHE A 27 -4.20 -1.21 -6.65
N LYS A 28 -4.78 -0.04 -6.85
CA LYS A 28 -4.09 1.09 -7.46
C LYS A 28 -3.87 2.18 -6.43
N TYR A 29 -2.65 2.70 -6.39
CA TYR A 29 -2.24 3.78 -5.52
C TYR A 29 -1.62 4.90 -6.32
N THR A 30 -1.82 6.13 -5.89
CA THR A 30 -1.07 7.27 -6.40
C THR A 30 0.01 7.66 -5.40
N ILE A 31 1.28 7.57 -5.82
CA ILE A 31 2.46 8.02 -5.08
C ILE A 31 3.14 9.08 -5.93
N GLU A 32 3.35 10.28 -5.40
CA GLU A 32 4.03 11.38 -6.14
C GLU A 32 3.45 11.61 -7.55
N LYS A 33 2.11 11.61 -7.66
CA LYS A 33 1.35 11.73 -8.92
C LYS A 33 1.56 10.60 -9.94
N LYS A 34 2.22 9.51 -9.56
CA LYS A 34 2.37 8.30 -10.38
C LYS A 34 1.48 7.19 -9.85
N GLU A 35 0.75 6.55 -10.74
CA GLU A 35 -0.02 5.36 -10.40
C GLU A 35 0.90 4.15 -10.25
N LYS A 36 0.61 3.36 -9.23
CA LYS A 36 1.31 2.13 -8.86
C LYS A 36 0.29 1.05 -8.55
N GLU A 37 0.68 -0.18 -8.79
CA GLU A 37 -0.17 -1.34 -8.58
C GLU A 37 0.43 -2.25 -7.52
N GLY A 38 -0.42 -2.83 -6.70
CA GLY A 38 -0.05 -3.85 -5.73
C GLY A 38 -1.10 -4.94 -5.73
N LYS A 39 -0.75 -6.10 -5.17
CA LYS A 39 -1.70 -7.17 -4.97
C LYS A 39 -1.49 -7.84 -3.62
N VAL A 40 -2.57 -8.25 -3.00
CA VAL A 40 -2.53 -9.10 -1.81
C VAL A 40 -3.52 -10.22 -1.98
N TYR A 41 -3.23 -11.34 -1.36
CA TYR A 41 -4.15 -12.45 -1.28
C TYR A 41 -5.11 -12.22 -0.12
N ILE A 42 -6.40 -12.39 -0.34
CA ILE A 42 -7.44 -12.22 0.68
C ILE A 42 -8.45 -13.37 0.60
N LYS A 43 -9.23 -13.53 1.67
CA LYS A 43 -10.48 -14.30 1.63
C LYS A 43 -11.62 -13.39 1.16
N ASP A 44 -12.64 -13.96 0.52
CA ASP A 44 -13.82 -13.23 0.03
C ASP A 44 -14.50 -12.40 1.13
N SER A 45 -14.55 -12.94 2.36
CA SER A 45 -15.14 -12.25 3.50
C SER A 45 -14.42 -10.96 3.88
N GLU A 46 -13.16 -10.78 3.45
CA GLU A 46 -12.35 -9.60 3.73
C GLU A 46 -12.53 -8.51 2.66
N TYR A 47 -13.19 -8.78 1.53
CA TYR A 47 -13.33 -7.79 0.45
C TYR A 47 -13.96 -6.47 0.92
N ASN A 48 -15.02 -6.55 1.73
CA ASN A 48 -15.69 -5.36 2.27
C ASN A 48 -14.80 -4.55 3.22
N TYR A 49 -13.91 -5.22 3.97
CA TYR A 49 -12.92 -4.54 4.82
C TYR A 49 -12.03 -3.63 3.97
N TYR A 50 -11.49 -4.16 2.87
CA TYR A 50 -10.64 -3.40 1.96
C TYR A 50 -11.41 -2.36 1.17
N LYS A 51 -12.63 -2.64 0.72
CA LYS A 51 -13.47 -1.67 -0.02
C LYS A 51 -13.67 -0.36 0.77
N ASN A 52 -13.84 -0.44 2.08
CA ASN A 52 -13.99 0.73 2.97
C ASN A 52 -12.69 1.55 3.16
N LYS A 53 -11.56 1.08 2.60
CA LYS A 53 -10.26 1.73 2.64
C LYS A 53 -10.04 2.66 1.44
N LEU A 54 -10.88 2.58 0.39
CA LEU A 54 -10.82 3.43 -0.81
C LEU A 54 -10.80 4.93 -0.47
N GLY A 55 -10.02 5.68 -1.24
CA GLY A 55 -9.94 7.14 -1.14
C GLY A 55 -9.05 7.65 0.01
N LYS A 56 -8.62 6.78 0.93
CA LYS A 56 -7.72 7.14 2.03
C LYS A 56 -6.25 7.00 1.63
N SER A 57 -5.39 7.67 2.38
CA SER A 57 -3.94 7.60 2.25
C SER A 57 -3.36 6.57 3.20
N TYR A 58 -2.36 5.82 2.75
CA TYR A 58 -1.69 4.76 3.52
C TYR A 58 -0.19 4.82 3.37
N ILE A 59 0.51 4.19 4.31
CA ILE A 59 1.93 3.91 4.16
C ILE A 59 2.11 2.76 3.18
N ILE A 60 2.99 2.98 2.21
CA ILE A 60 3.39 2.02 1.20
C ILE A 60 4.88 1.76 1.35
N GLY A 61 5.23 0.53 1.71
CA GLY A 61 6.60 0.02 1.71
C GLY A 61 6.96 -0.52 0.33
N MET A 62 8.11 -0.12 -0.18
CA MET A 62 8.63 -0.55 -1.48
C MET A 62 10.12 -0.87 -1.41
N ASN A 63 10.60 -1.71 -2.33
CA ASN A 63 12.03 -1.93 -2.50
C ASN A 63 12.69 -0.63 -2.97
N ASN A 64 13.95 -0.37 -2.57
CA ASN A 64 14.70 0.75 -3.12
C ASN A 64 14.97 0.58 -4.64
N ASN A 65 14.88 -0.65 -5.17
CA ASN A 65 14.99 -0.91 -6.60
C ASN A 65 13.63 -0.81 -7.29
N GLN A 66 13.44 0.26 -8.07
CA GLN A 66 12.21 0.53 -8.82
C GLN A 66 11.89 -0.54 -9.86
N ILE A 67 12.90 -1.19 -10.47
CA ILE A 67 12.72 -2.28 -11.43
C ILE A 67 12.05 -3.46 -10.72
N ILE A 68 12.56 -3.85 -9.55
CA ILE A 68 11.98 -4.94 -8.76
C ILE A 68 10.51 -4.64 -8.41
N ASN A 69 10.23 -3.40 -7.98
CA ASN A 69 8.86 -3.03 -7.64
C ASN A 69 7.90 -3.11 -8.84
N ASN A 70 8.33 -2.66 -10.02
CA ASN A 70 7.50 -2.71 -11.22
C ASN A 70 7.26 -4.15 -11.70
N PHE A 71 8.28 -5.02 -11.64
CA PHE A 71 8.16 -6.41 -12.11
C PHE A 71 7.44 -7.35 -11.14
N PHE A 72 7.68 -7.19 -9.83
CA PHE A 72 7.19 -8.12 -8.82
C PHE A 72 6.02 -7.60 -7.99
N LEU A 73 5.59 -6.35 -8.22
CA LEU A 73 4.52 -5.70 -7.45
C LEU A 73 4.77 -5.78 -5.94
N THR A 74 6.02 -5.63 -5.51
CA THR A 74 6.46 -5.76 -4.10
C THR A 74 6.02 -4.61 -3.20
N TYR A 75 5.01 -3.86 -3.61
CA TYR A 75 4.41 -2.79 -2.85
C TYR A 75 3.59 -3.38 -1.70
N ARG A 76 4.11 -3.28 -0.48
CA ARG A 76 3.37 -3.65 0.73
C ARG A 76 2.62 -2.44 1.24
N VAL A 77 1.30 -2.54 1.38
CA VAL A 77 0.46 -1.44 1.85
C VAL A 77 -0.04 -1.74 3.25
N PHE A 78 0.17 -0.78 4.15
CA PHE A 78 -0.21 -0.87 5.56
C PHE A 78 -1.58 -0.20 5.73
N MET A 79 -2.65 -0.95 5.46
CA MET A 79 -4.02 -0.42 5.39
C MET A 79 -4.75 -0.31 6.73
N ASP A 80 -4.22 -0.94 7.77
CA ASP A 80 -4.81 -0.91 9.11
C ASP A 80 -4.68 0.48 9.74
N HIS A 81 -3.65 1.21 9.34
CA HIS A 81 -3.30 2.54 9.86
C HIS A 81 -3.37 3.58 8.74
N PRO A 82 -4.54 4.19 8.47
CA PRO A 82 -4.61 5.28 7.52
C PRO A 82 -3.72 6.45 7.97
N VAL A 83 -3.08 7.08 7.00
CA VAL A 83 -2.27 8.28 7.23
C VAL A 83 -3.21 9.40 7.67
N PRO A 84 -2.99 10.02 8.84
CA PRO A 84 -3.80 11.16 9.29
C PRO A 84 -3.67 12.34 8.32
N ASP A 85 -4.74 13.13 8.17
CA ASP A 85 -4.75 14.32 7.28
C ASP A 85 -3.71 15.38 7.68
N SER A 86 -3.25 15.35 8.94
CA SER A 86 -2.16 16.19 9.45
C SER A 86 -0.80 15.85 8.82
N ILE A 87 -0.61 14.63 8.32
CA ILE A 87 0.59 14.21 7.58
C ILE A 87 0.30 14.38 6.09
N LYS A 88 0.49 15.61 5.62
CA LYS A 88 0.16 15.98 4.24
C LYS A 88 1.02 15.23 3.22
N GLU A 89 2.31 15.02 3.48
CA GLU A 89 3.22 14.34 2.56
C GLU A 89 4.37 13.61 3.29
N ALA A 90 4.85 12.52 2.69
CA ALA A 90 6.14 11.94 3.07
C ALA A 90 7.28 12.91 2.69
N PRO A 91 8.46 12.81 3.32
CA PRO A 91 9.65 13.48 2.80
C PRO A 91 9.85 13.16 1.30
N PRO A 92 10.51 14.00 0.50
CA PRO A 92 10.72 13.73 -0.94
C PRO A 92 11.45 12.41 -1.21
N LYS A 93 12.31 11.98 -0.28
CA LYS A 93 13.01 10.69 -0.31
C LYS A 93 12.30 9.59 0.48
N GLY A 94 11.14 9.91 1.08
CA GLY A 94 10.36 9.11 2.02
C GLY A 94 11.14 8.70 3.25
N TRP A 95 10.62 7.70 3.96
CA TRP A 95 11.26 7.23 5.18
C TRP A 95 12.07 5.95 4.92
N ASN A 96 13.30 5.92 5.45
CA ASN A 96 14.16 4.74 5.44
C ASN A 96 13.84 3.76 6.60
N LYS A 97 12.95 4.18 7.48
CA LYS A 97 12.40 3.41 8.60
C LYS A 97 10.89 3.56 8.58
N PHE A 98 10.18 2.59 9.13
CA PHE A 98 8.74 2.71 9.30
C PHE A 98 8.43 3.92 10.21
N PRO A 99 7.47 4.80 9.86
CA PRO A 99 7.20 5.99 10.65
C PRO A 99 6.78 5.66 12.08
N GLU A 100 7.30 6.39 13.06
CA GLU A 100 7.11 6.07 14.50
C GLU A 100 5.67 6.27 14.99
N TRP A 101 4.91 7.14 14.33
CA TRP A 101 3.51 7.41 14.65
C TRP A 101 2.57 6.26 14.23
N VAL A 102 3.02 5.38 13.32
CA VAL A 102 2.24 4.21 12.96
C VAL A 102 2.42 3.19 14.08
N PRO A 103 1.34 2.71 14.72
CA PRO A 103 1.44 1.62 15.67
C PRO A 103 2.16 0.46 15.01
N LYS A 104 3.25 -0.03 15.64
CA LYS A 104 3.86 -1.27 15.20
C LYS A 104 2.85 -2.37 15.53
N ASP A 105 2.30 -3.01 14.51
CA ASP A 105 1.52 -4.23 14.72
C ASP A 105 2.41 -5.20 15.51
N LYS A 106 1.90 -5.64 16.67
CA LYS A 106 2.55 -6.66 17.51
C LYS A 106 2.45 -8.03 16.85
#